data_AF-A0A1B6F0E4-F1
#
_entry.id   AF-A0A1B6F0E4-F1
#
_cell.length_a   1.000
_cell.length_b   1.000
_cell.length_c   1.000
_cell.angle_alpha   90.00
_cell.angle_beta   90.00
_cell.angle_gamma   90.00
#
_symmetry.space_group_name_H-M   'P 1'
#
loop_
_entity.id
_entity.type
_entity.pdbx_description
1 polymer ?
#
loop_
_entity_poly.entity_id
_entity_poly.type
_entity_poly.pdbx_seq_one_letter_code
_entity_poly.pdbx_strand_id
1 'polypeptide(L)'
;AGEVTYTINGFLEKNNDLLFRDLRQVMSQTSNSITQKVFPASEASSKKRPDTAITQFKNSLSQLMVILSSKEPSYIRCIKPNDYKTSGMFEDKIVSHQVKYLGLME
;
A
#
# COMPACT_ATOMS: atom_id res chain seq x y z
N ALA A 1 15.01 -12.32 6.21
CA ALA A 1 15.06 -10.84 6.42
C ALA A 1 15.94 -10.50 7.64
N GLY A 2 16.40 -9.25 7.80
CA GLY A 2 17.30 -8.80 8.88
C GLY A 2 16.74 -7.66 9.75
N GLU A 3 17.55 -7.12 10.66
CA GLU A 3 17.15 -6.01 11.54
C GLU A 3 16.84 -4.73 10.77
N VAL A 4 15.81 -4.00 11.22
CA VAL A 4 15.37 -2.72 10.62
C VAL A 4 15.11 -1.72 11.74
N THR A 5 15.78 -0.56 11.68
CA THR A 5 15.55 0.57 12.58
C THR A 5 14.51 1.52 12.00
N TYR A 6 13.46 1.83 12.76
CA TYR A 6 12.42 2.78 12.36
C TYR A 6 12.60 4.13 13.08
N THR A 7 12.40 5.22 12.34
CA THR A 7 12.34 6.57 12.91
C THR A 7 10.88 6.97 13.09
N ILE A 8 10.50 7.42 14.29
CA ILE A 8 9.11 7.76 14.64
C ILE A 8 8.61 9.08 14.04
N ASN A 9 9.51 9.91 13.52
CA ASN A 9 9.19 11.23 12.98
C ASN A 9 8.20 11.10 11.81
N GLY A 10 7.10 11.84 11.88
CA GLY A 10 6.07 11.82 10.84
C GLY A 10 5.04 10.70 10.97
N PHE A 11 5.12 9.81 11.98
CA PHE A 11 4.21 8.66 12.07
C PHE A 11 2.76 9.08 12.29
N LEU A 12 2.52 10.08 13.15
CA LEU A 12 1.17 10.56 13.43
C LEU A 12 0.57 11.28 12.22
N GLU A 13 1.37 12.14 11.57
CA GLU A 13 0.99 12.91 10.39
C GLU A 13 0.67 11.98 9.22
N LYS A 14 1.52 10.98 8.97
CA LYS A 14 1.29 9.97 7.93
C LYS A 14 0.09 9.07 8.22
N ASN A 15 -0.27 8.89 9.49
CA ASN A 15 -1.45 8.11 9.87
C ASN A 15 -2.75 8.93 9.85
N ASN A 16 -2.64 10.26 9.86
CA ASN A 16 -3.76 11.18 9.90
C ASN A 16 -4.34 11.42 8.49
N ASP A 17 -5.10 10.44 8.00
CA ASP A 17 -5.80 10.48 6.70
C ASP A 17 -7.29 10.82 6.87
N LEU A 18 -7.57 11.89 7.61
CA LEU A 18 -8.94 12.31 7.88
C LEU A 18 -9.51 13.10 6.70
N LEU A 19 -10.26 12.43 5.82
CA LEU A 19 -11.15 13.12 4.90
C LEU A 19 -12.46 13.48 5.61
N PHE A 20 -12.57 14.75 6.01
CA PHE A 20 -13.77 15.25 6.68
C PHE A 20 -14.99 15.26 5.74
N ARG A 21 -16.17 15.07 6.33
CA ARG A 21 -17.45 15.03 5.62
C ARG A 21 -17.70 16.27 4.77
N ASP A 22 -17.38 17.45 5.30
CA ASP A 22 -17.71 18.71 4.64
C ASP A 22 -16.91 18.87 3.34
N LEU A 23 -15.64 18.42 3.33
CA LEU A 23 -14.84 18.34 2.11
C LEU A 23 -15.47 17.38 1.09
N ARG A 24 -15.94 16.22 1.55
CA ARG A 24 -16.61 15.23 0.70
C ARG A 24 -17.91 15.76 0.10
N GLN A 25 -18.67 16.54 0.86
CA GLN A 25 -19.91 17.18 0.41
C GLN A 25 -19.63 18.25 -0.66
N VAL A 26 -18.60 19.08 -0.48
CA VAL A 26 -18.22 20.06 -1.52
C VAL A 26 -17.79 19.35 -2.80
N MET A 27 -17.00 18.28 -2.68
CA MET A 27 -16.51 17.53 -3.85
C MET A 27 -17.62 16.79 -4.59
N SER A 28 -18.72 16.41 -3.93
CA SER A 28 -19.85 15.77 -4.61
C SER A 28 -20.74 16.75 -5.39
N GLN A 29 -20.65 18.05 -5.10
CA GLN A 29 -21.43 19.12 -5.74
C GLN A 29 -20.76 19.73 -6.97
N THR A 30 -19.51 19.36 -7.26
CA THR A 30 -18.80 19.81 -8.45
C THR A 30 -19.52 19.42 -9.74
N SER A 31 -19.35 20.20 -10.81
CA SER A 31 -19.85 19.88 -12.14
C SER A 31 -18.97 18.85 -12.89
N ASN A 32 -17.79 18.54 -12.36
CA ASN A 32 -16.89 17.55 -12.96
C ASN A 32 -17.38 16.12 -12.73
N SER A 33 -17.69 15.42 -13.83
CA SER A 33 -18.24 14.06 -13.78
C SER A 33 -17.30 13.00 -13.20
N ILE A 34 -15.98 13.17 -13.32
CA ILE A 34 -14.99 12.26 -12.72
C ILE A 34 -15.02 12.43 -11.20
N THR A 35 -14.97 13.68 -10.73
CA THR A 35 -14.96 13.96 -9.30
C THR A 35 -16.26 13.52 -8.62
N GLN A 36 -17.42 13.71 -9.26
CA GLN A 36 -18.70 13.19 -8.76
C GLN A 36 -18.72 11.66 -8.62
N LYS A 37 -18.06 10.93 -9.53
CA LYS A 37 -17.94 9.46 -9.45
C LYS A 37 -17.03 9.03 -8.30
N VAL A 38 -15.97 9.78 -8.03
CA VAL A 38 -15.03 9.49 -6.92
C VAL A 38 -15.64 9.85 -5.56
N PHE A 39 -16.48 10.89 -5.50
CA PHE A 39 -17.15 11.36 -4.29
C PHE A 39 -18.67 11.25 -4.41
N PRO A 40 -19.23 10.03 -4.37
CA PRO A 40 -20.68 9.84 -4.50
C PRO A 40 -21.42 10.49 -3.33
N ALA A 41 -22.56 11.13 -3.63
CA ALA A 41 -23.37 11.84 -2.64
C ALA A 41 -23.91 10.93 -1.52
N SER A 42 -24.09 9.63 -1.79
CA SER A 42 -24.50 8.63 -0.78
C SER A 42 -23.53 8.54 0.40
N GLU A 43 -22.22 8.63 0.12
CA GLU A 43 -21.17 8.52 1.15
C GLU A 43 -20.91 9.84 1.89
N ALA A 44 -21.41 10.98 1.38
CA ALA A 44 -21.34 12.26 2.08
C ALA A 44 -22.26 12.31 3.32
N SER A 45 -23.23 11.38 3.43
CA SER A 45 -24.17 11.33 4.55
C SER A 45 -23.68 10.52 5.77
N SER A 46 -22.59 9.76 5.61
CA SER A 46 -22.09 8.87 6.67
C SER A 46 -21.60 9.66 7.88
N LYS A 47 -22.10 9.30 9.07
CA LYS A 47 -21.63 9.82 10.36
C LYS A 47 -20.47 9.01 10.95
N LYS A 48 -20.00 7.98 10.24
CA LYS A 48 -18.88 7.15 10.69
C LYS A 48 -17.61 8.00 10.68
N ARG A 49 -16.83 7.93 11.76
CA ARG A 49 -15.50 8.54 11.81
C ARG A 49 -14.64 7.95 10.67
N PRO A 50 -13.88 8.76 9.92
CA PRO A 50 -12.97 8.24 8.91
C PRO A 50 -11.93 7.32 9.56
N ASP A 51 -11.60 6.24 8.87
CA ASP A 51 -10.58 5.30 9.32
C ASP A 51 -9.19 5.93 9.13
N THR A 52 -8.28 5.73 10.09
CA THR A 52 -6.88 6.18 9.95
C THR A 52 -6.18 5.45 8.82
N ALA A 53 -5.09 6.00 8.28
CA ALA A 53 -4.36 5.39 7.17
C ALA A 53 -3.93 3.95 7.49
N ILE A 54 -3.47 3.69 8.71
CA ILE A 54 -3.08 2.34 9.16
C ILE A 54 -4.27 1.40 9.21
N THR A 55 -5.44 1.87 9.67
CA THR A 55 -6.66 1.04 9.71
C THR A 55 -7.09 0.66 8.29
N GLN A 56 -7.07 1.62 7.35
CA GLN A 56 -7.39 1.36 5.95
C GLN A 56 -6.41 0.36 5.33
N PHE A 57 -5.10 0.55 5.55
CA PHE A 57 -4.05 -0.35 5.08
C PHE A 57 -4.21 -1.77 5.65
N LYS A 58 -4.48 -1.89 6.95
CA LYS A 58 -4.72 -3.19 7.61
C LYS A 58 -5.93 -3.90 7.01
N ASN A 59 -7.04 -3.19 6.83
CA ASN A 59 -8.26 -3.76 6.24
C ASN A 59 -8.01 -4.25 4.81
N SER A 60 -7.31 -3.46 3.99
CA SER A 60 -6.93 -3.83 2.62
C SER A 60 -6.06 -5.08 2.59
N LEU A 61 -5.03 -5.16 3.45
CA LEU A 61 -4.19 -6.36 3.58
C LEU A 61 -4.99 -7.59 4.03
N SER A 62 -5.87 -7.44 5.03
CA SER A 62 -6.71 -8.56 5.49
C SER A 62 -7.62 -9.08 4.39
N GLN A 63 -8.24 -8.19 3.61
CA GLN A 63 -9.06 -8.57 2.46
C GLN A 63 -8.24 -9.28 1.38
N LEU A 64 -7.05 -8.78 1.07
CA LEU A 64 -6.13 -9.43 0.13
C LEU A 64 -5.77 -10.86 0.59
N MET A 65 -5.44 -11.03 1.87
CA MET A 65 -5.12 -12.35 2.43
C MET A 65 -6.29 -13.33 2.31
N VAL A 66 -7.53 -12.88 2.58
CA VAL A 66 -8.74 -13.71 2.39
C VAL A 66 -8.85 -14.18 0.93
N ILE A 67 -8.63 -13.29 -0.03
CA ILE A 67 -8.72 -13.61 -1.47
C ILE A 67 -7.62 -14.58 -1.91
N LEU A 68 -6.41 -14.44 -1.38
CA LEU A 68 -5.27 -15.31 -1.69
C LEU A 68 -5.44 -16.70 -1.07
N SER A 69 -5.87 -16.77 0.19
CA SER A 69 -6.12 -18.04 0.89
C SER A 69 -7.31 -18.81 0.30
N SER A 70 -8.18 -18.17 -0.50
CA SER A 70 -9.29 -18.84 -1.17
C SER A 70 -8.88 -19.57 -2.47
N LYS A 71 -7.60 -19.58 -2.84
CA LYS A 71 -7.08 -20.12 -4.11
C LYS A 71 -5.83 -20.95 -3.86
N GLU A 72 -5.43 -21.70 -4.88
CA GLU A 72 -4.13 -22.37 -4.90
C GLU A 72 -3.04 -21.36 -5.30
N PRO A 73 -2.04 -21.09 -4.44
CA PRO A 73 -1.02 -20.10 -4.73
C PRO A 73 0.16 -20.71 -5.50
N SER A 74 0.69 -19.92 -6.44
CA SER A 74 2.00 -20.16 -7.07
C SER A 74 2.85 -18.90 -6.90
N TYR A 75 4.15 -19.07 -6.65
CA TYR A 75 5.04 -17.95 -6.32
C TYR A 75 6.18 -17.83 -7.32
N ILE A 76 6.42 -16.60 -7.79
CA ILE A 76 7.60 -16.24 -8.58
C ILE A 76 8.43 -15.26 -7.75
N ARG A 77 9.73 -15.55 -7.61
CA ARG A 77 10.68 -14.71 -6.88
C ARG A 77 11.61 -14.05 -7.89
N CYS A 78 11.43 -12.75 -8.10
CA CYS A 78 12.24 -11.98 -9.04
C CYS A 78 13.52 -11.46 -8.36
N ILE A 79 14.65 -11.52 -9.08
CA ILE A 79 15.94 -10.99 -8.63
C ILE A 79 16.41 -9.94 -9.63
N LYS A 80 16.76 -8.75 -9.13
CA LYS A 80 17.41 -7.69 -9.92
C LYS A 80 18.92 -7.92 -9.92
N PRO A 81 19.57 -8.15 -11.08
CA PRO A 81 20.99 -8.50 -11.10
C PRO A 81 21.93 -7.31 -10.86
N ASN A 82 21.50 -6.07 -11.15
CA ASN A 82 22.28 -4.84 -10.95
C ASN A 82 21.37 -3.60 -10.85
N ASP A 83 21.88 -2.50 -10.30
CA ASP A 83 21.15 -1.22 -10.19
C ASP A 83 21.24 -0.35 -11.45
N TYR A 84 22.24 -0.60 -12.29
CA TYR A 84 22.54 0.16 -13.50
C TYR A 84 21.65 -0.19 -14.70
N LYS A 85 20.71 -1.14 -14.53
CA LYS A 85 19.83 -1.66 -15.58
C LYS A 85 20.59 -2.15 -16.82
N THR A 86 21.81 -2.65 -16.60
CA THR A 86 22.72 -3.07 -17.67
C THR A 86 22.59 -4.57 -17.90
N SER A 87 22.38 -4.97 -19.15
CA SER A 87 22.31 -6.39 -19.50
C SER A 87 23.67 -7.08 -19.27
N GLY A 88 23.67 -8.32 -18.78
CA GLY A 88 24.87 -9.11 -18.53
C GLY A 88 25.70 -8.71 -17.30
N MET A 89 25.34 -7.62 -16.62
CA MET A 89 26.01 -7.19 -15.38
C MET A 89 25.37 -7.86 -14.16
N PHE A 90 26.21 -8.42 -13.29
CA PHE A 90 25.77 -9.10 -12.08
C PHE A 90 26.52 -8.55 -10.85
N GLU A 91 25.77 -7.99 -9.92
CA GLU A 91 26.28 -7.44 -8.66
C GLU A 91 25.99 -8.39 -7.51
N ASP A 92 26.99 -9.17 -7.13
CA ASP A 92 26.87 -10.22 -6.11
C ASP A 92 26.26 -9.72 -4.80
N LYS A 93 26.71 -8.57 -4.30
CA LYS A 93 26.18 -7.98 -3.05
C LYS A 93 24.68 -7.67 -3.13
N ILE A 94 24.22 -7.15 -4.26
CA ILE A 94 22.80 -6.80 -4.48
C ILE A 94 21.97 -8.08 -4.56
N VAL A 95 22.44 -9.08 -5.31
CA VAL A 95 21.73 -10.34 -5.46
C VAL A 95 21.70 -11.13 -4.15
N SER A 96 22.82 -11.23 -3.44
CA SER A 96 22.93 -11.89 -2.13
C SER A 96 21.99 -11.26 -1.09
N HIS A 97 21.89 -9.93 -1.06
CA HIS A 97 20.92 -9.25 -0.20
C HIS A 97 19.47 -9.63 -0.53
N GLN A 98 19.12 -9.73 -1.83
CA GLN A 98 17.80 -10.16 -2.28
C GLN A 98 17.48 -11.60 -1.92
N VAL A 99 18.43 -12.52 -2.14
CA VAL A 99 18.31 -13.92 -1.73
C VAL A 99 17.97 -14.02 -0.23
N LYS A 100 18.64 -13.21 0.61
CA LYS A 100 18.41 -13.17 2.06
C LYS A 100 17.06 -12.57 2.47
N TYR A 101 16.61 -11.47 1.84
CA TYR A 101 15.32 -10.88 2.22
C TYR A 101 14.13 -11.63 1.61
N LEU A 102 14.32 -12.33 0.49
CA LEU A 102 13.31 -13.19 -0.14
C LEU A 102 13.14 -14.55 0.54
N GLY A 103 14.06 -14.92 1.45
CA GLY A 103 14.02 -16.18 2.19
C GLY A 103 14.32 -17.39 1.30
N LEU A 104 15.17 -17.25 0.27
CA LEU A 104 15.46 -18.35 -0.67
C LEU A 104 16.43 -19.40 -0.09
N MET A 105 17.06 -19.11 1.04
CA MET A 105 18.04 -19.97 1.72
C MET A 105 17.59 -20.36 3.14
N GLU A 106 16.31 -20.20 3.45
CA GLU A 106 15.75 -20.71 4.72
C GLU A 106 15.83 -22.24 4.81
#